data_AF-A0A8T5BST2-F1
#
_entry.id   AF-A0A8T5BST2-F1
#
_cell.length_a   1.000
_cell.length_b   1.000
_cell.length_c   1.000
_cell.angle_alpha   90.00
_cell.angle_beta   90.00
_cell.angle_gamma   90.00
#
_symmetry.space_group_name_H-M   'P 1'
#
loop_
_entity.id
_entity.type
_entity.pdbx_description
1 polymer ?
#
loop_
_entity_poly.entity_id
_entity_poly.type
_entity_poly.pdbx_seq_one_letter_code
_entity_poly.pdbx_strand_id
1 'polypeptide(L)'
;MTDAELGDILNIAVESGVKSIVLGSLRVTERILKNLKSLGVNVKEVEKRLTKPLKGVKQVETKMADLKGRFISMAEDLGLTVFKAACEANAHAHGAYCAMCSIGPCNINVKPNHVESSNVKDLLDYLGVKYYNVKVTENKIEVNLKDKDRSDYLETVIKLATYRRTILL
;
A
#
# COMPACT_ATOMS: atom_id res chain seq x y z
N MET A 1 22.51 1.91 -2.51
CA MET A 1 22.17 0.90 -1.51
C MET A 1 22.62 -0.45 -2.05
N THR A 2 23.77 -0.88 -1.60
CA THR A 2 24.29 -2.23 -1.80
C THR A 2 23.73 -3.17 -0.73
N ASP A 3 23.94 -4.47 -0.88
CA ASP A 3 23.48 -5.46 0.11
C ASP A 3 24.27 -5.38 1.41
N ALA A 4 25.55 -5.00 1.33
CA ALA A 4 26.39 -4.76 2.50
C ALA A 4 25.86 -3.58 3.33
N GLU A 5 25.57 -2.44 2.68
CA GLU A 5 24.96 -1.28 3.33
C GLU A 5 23.62 -1.64 3.98
N LEU A 6 22.88 -2.57 3.37
CA LEU A 6 21.60 -3.04 3.89
C LEU A 6 21.75 -3.86 5.17
N GLY A 7 22.71 -4.79 5.19
CA GLY A 7 23.04 -5.58 6.36
C GLY A 7 23.50 -4.71 7.52
N ASP A 8 24.37 -3.73 7.25
CA ASP A 8 24.87 -2.80 8.27
C ASP A 8 23.72 -2.00 8.91
N ILE A 9 22.79 -1.48 8.10
CA ILE A 9 21.61 -0.75 8.60
C ILE A 9 20.73 -1.65 9.47
N LEU A 10 20.51 -2.90 9.07
CA LEU A 10 19.68 -3.84 9.83
C LEU A 10 20.35 -4.24 11.15
N ASN A 11 21.67 -4.50 11.15
CA ASN A 11 22.41 -4.81 12.37
C ASN A 11 22.37 -3.65 13.36
N ILE A 12 22.61 -2.41 12.89
CA ILE A 12 22.50 -1.21 13.73
C ILE A 12 21.09 -1.10 14.34
N ALA A 13 20.05 -1.40 13.56
CA ALA A 13 18.67 -1.38 14.05
C ALA A 13 18.45 -2.42 15.16
N VAL A 14 18.91 -3.65 14.97
CA VAL A 14 18.81 -4.73 15.97
C VAL A 14 19.58 -4.38 17.25
N GLU A 15 20.82 -3.92 17.12
CA GLU A 15 21.67 -3.49 18.25
C GLU A 15 21.03 -2.33 19.03
N SER A 16 20.28 -1.47 18.33
CA SER A 16 19.53 -0.36 18.93
C SER A 16 18.20 -0.80 19.57
N GLY A 17 17.87 -2.10 19.57
CA GLY A 17 16.64 -2.64 20.15
C GLY A 17 15.38 -2.42 19.31
N VAL A 18 15.52 -2.10 18.01
CA VAL A 18 14.39 -1.99 17.09
C VAL A 18 13.72 -3.35 16.94
N LYS A 19 12.39 -3.39 17.05
CA LYS A 19 11.60 -4.63 16.92
C LYS A 19 10.90 -4.78 15.57
N SER A 20 10.70 -3.66 14.88
CA SER A 20 9.93 -3.62 13.64
C SER A 20 10.38 -2.50 12.73
N ILE A 21 10.24 -2.72 11.43
CA ILE A 21 10.66 -1.77 10.39
C ILE A 21 9.53 -1.54 9.38
N VAL A 22 9.52 -0.36 8.77
CA VAL A 22 8.49 0.05 7.81
C VAL A 22 9.12 0.33 6.45
N LEU A 23 8.64 -0.35 5.40
CA LEU A 23 9.18 -0.20 4.05
C LEU A 23 8.50 0.93 3.27
N GLY A 24 9.30 1.91 2.88
CA GLY A 24 8.90 2.95 1.93
C GLY A 24 9.20 2.57 0.48
N SER A 25 8.54 3.23 -0.46
CA SER A 25 9.03 3.37 -1.83
C SER A 25 9.52 4.80 -2.05
N LEU A 26 10.47 4.98 -2.96
CA LEU A 26 10.99 6.29 -3.29
C LEU A 26 10.10 6.93 -4.38
N ARG A 27 9.73 8.18 -4.18
CA ARG A 27 9.15 9.04 -5.21
C ARG A 27 10.12 10.16 -5.51
N VAL A 28 10.33 10.44 -6.79
CA VAL A 28 11.25 11.48 -7.23
C VAL A 28 10.54 12.45 -8.17
N THR A 29 11.04 13.68 -8.19
CA THR A 29 10.70 14.71 -9.18
C THR A 29 11.94 15.02 -10.01
N GLU A 30 11.76 15.73 -11.12
CA GLU A 30 12.89 16.22 -11.93
C GLU A 30 13.87 17.07 -11.10
N ARG A 31 13.34 17.94 -10.23
CA ARG A 31 14.13 18.76 -9.32
C ARG A 31 14.95 17.91 -8.35
N ILE A 32 14.37 16.85 -7.77
CA ILE A 32 15.08 15.95 -6.84
C ILE A 32 16.26 15.29 -7.55
N LEU A 33 16.06 14.71 -8.73
CA LEU A 33 17.16 14.07 -9.46
C LEU A 33 18.23 15.06 -9.89
N LYS A 34 17.85 16.26 -10.34
CA LYS A 34 18.80 17.32 -10.69
C LYS A 34 19.67 17.71 -9.50
N ASN A 35 19.07 17.91 -8.33
CA ASN A 35 19.78 18.28 -7.11
C ASN A 35 20.76 17.17 -6.68
N LEU A 36 20.33 15.90 -6.71
CA LEU A 36 21.19 14.77 -6.41
C LEU A 36 22.38 14.68 -7.38
N LYS A 37 22.14 14.85 -8.69
CA LYS A 37 23.22 14.91 -9.70
C LYS A 37 24.21 16.04 -9.42
N SER A 38 23.73 17.24 -9.06
CA SER A 38 24.61 18.37 -8.74
C SER A 38 25.48 18.16 -7.50
N LEU A 39 25.06 17.27 -6.60
CA LEU A 39 25.83 16.86 -5.42
C LEU A 39 26.79 15.67 -5.72
N GLY A 40 26.91 15.25 -6.97
CA GLY A 40 27.77 14.13 -7.36
C GLY A 40 27.17 12.74 -7.09
N VAL A 41 25.89 12.65 -6.71
CA VAL A 41 25.24 11.35 -6.47
C VAL A 41 24.93 10.67 -7.80
N ASN A 42 25.36 9.41 -7.94
CA ASN A 42 25.01 8.59 -9.10
C ASN A 42 23.55 8.16 -9.03
N VAL A 43 22.69 8.79 -9.85
CA VAL A 43 21.25 8.50 -9.90
C VAL A 43 20.83 7.53 -11.02
N LYS A 44 21.77 6.93 -11.76
CA LYS A 44 21.45 6.06 -12.90
C LYS A 44 20.51 4.92 -12.52
N GLU A 45 20.71 4.34 -11.33
CA GLU A 45 19.86 3.24 -10.85
C GLU A 45 18.44 3.72 -10.50
N VAL A 46 18.30 4.94 -9.98
CA VAL A 46 17.00 5.55 -9.71
C VAL A 46 16.27 5.83 -11.03
N GLU A 47 16.97 6.34 -12.04
CA GLU A 47 16.41 6.62 -13.38
C GLU A 47 15.92 5.35 -14.07
N LYS A 48 16.67 4.25 -14.02
CA LYS A 48 16.26 2.94 -14.55
C LYS A 48 14.99 2.40 -13.91
N ARG A 49 14.76 2.76 -12.64
CA ARG A 49 13.62 2.28 -11.85
C ARG A 49 12.38 3.15 -11.98
N LEU A 50 12.43 4.27 -12.70
CA LEU A 50 11.26 5.12 -12.88
C LEU A 50 10.11 4.34 -13.53
N THR A 51 8.92 4.44 -12.94
CA THR A 51 7.71 3.84 -13.51
C THR A 51 7.21 4.59 -14.75
N LYS A 52 7.54 5.89 -14.86
CA LYS A 52 7.13 6.80 -15.93
C LYS A 52 8.22 7.87 -16.16
N PRO A 53 8.26 8.53 -17.33
CA PRO A 53 9.14 9.69 -17.53
C PRO A 53 8.83 10.82 -16.55
N LEU A 54 9.87 11.52 -16.08
CA LEU A 54 9.72 12.72 -15.27
C LEU A 54 9.22 13.89 -16.13
N LYS A 55 8.26 14.65 -15.60
CA LYS A 55 7.72 15.86 -16.24
C LYS A 55 7.39 16.91 -15.19
N GLY A 56 8.23 17.96 -15.10
CA GLY A 56 8.01 19.10 -14.22
C GLY A 56 7.93 18.71 -12.74
N VAL A 57 6.88 19.14 -12.06
CA VAL A 57 6.69 18.97 -10.60
C VAL A 57 6.08 17.63 -10.19
N LYS A 58 5.70 16.79 -11.16
CA LYS A 58 5.00 15.53 -10.86
C LYS A 58 5.93 14.53 -10.16
N GLN A 59 5.48 13.99 -9.04
CA GLN A 59 6.16 12.87 -8.39
C GLN A 59 5.95 11.58 -9.19
N VAL A 60 7.05 10.87 -9.42
CA VAL A 60 7.07 9.57 -10.06
C VAL A 60 7.65 8.55 -9.09
N GLU A 61 6.95 7.45 -8.92
CA GLU A 61 7.40 6.33 -8.10
C GLU A 61 8.47 5.49 -8.81
N THR A 62 9.39 4.95 -8.03
CA THR A 62 10.39 3.97 -8.47
C THR A 62 9.93 2.53 -8.23
N LYS A 63 10.29 1.62 -9.13
CA LYS A 63 10.10 0.17 -8.95
C LYS A 63 11.07 -0.33 -7.88
N MET A 64 10.50 -0.78 -6.75
CA MET A 64 11.24 -1.23 -5.57
C MET A 64 10.89 -2.66 -5.15
N ALA A 65 10.06 -3.39 -5.92
CA ALA A 65 9.54 -4.69 -5.50
C ALA A 65 10.65 -5.73 -5.26
N ASP A 66 11.65 -5.77 -6.14
CA ASP A 66 12.85 -6.60 -6.02
C ASP A 66 13.66 -6.26 -4.77
N LEU A 67 13.97 -4.97 -4.55
CA LEU A 67 14.74 -4.52 -3.39
C LEU A 67 14.00 -4.76 -2.07
N LYS A 68 12.68 -4.53 -2.05
CA LYS A 68 11.85 -4.80 -0.88
C LYS A 68 11.82 -6.28 -0.54
N GLY A 69 11.70 -7.17 -1.53
CA GLY A 69 11.71 -8.61 -1.30
C GLY A 69 13.00 -9.09 -0.61
N ARG A 70 14.15 -8.56 -1.06
CA ARG A 70 15.45 -8.88 -0.45
C ARG A 70 15.56 -8.34 0.97
N PHE A 71 15.11 -7.11 1.21
CA PHE A 71 15.11 -6.52 2.54
C PHE A 71 14.21 -7.25 3.53
N ILE A 72 13.03 -7.69 3.08
CA ILE A 72 12.09 -8.48 3.90
C ILE A 72 12.79 -9.74 4.39
N SER A 73 13.39 -10.52 3.48
CA SER A 73 14.08 -11.76 3.84
C SER A 73 15.19 -11.52 4.88
N MET A 74 16.07 -10.54 4.64
CA MET A 74 17.18 -10.26 5.56
C MET A 74 16.71 -9.78 6.93
N ALA A 75 15.66 -8.97 6.98
CA ALA A 75 15.12 -8.47 8.23
C ALA A 75 14.38 -9.55 9.03
N GLU A 76 13.63 -10.43 8.35
CA GLU A 76 12.95 -11.56 8.97
C GLU A 76 13.95 -12.57 9.56
N ASP A 77 15.07 -12.82 8.88
CA ASP A 77 16.17 -13.67 9.39
C ASP A 77 16.78 -13.12 10.69
N LEU A 78 16.72 -11.80 10.89
CA LEU A 78 17.17 -11.10 12.10
C LEU A 78 16.07 -10.97 13.17
N GLY A 79 14.90 -11.58 12.96
CA GLY A 79 13.78 -11.54 13.91
C GLY A 79 13.02 -10.21 13.95
N LEU A 80 13.21 -9.33 12.95
CA LEU A 80 12.47 -8.08 12.86
C LEU A 80 11.09 -8.30 12.22
N THR A 81 10.07 -7.65 12.78
CA THR A 81 8.76 -7.58 12.12
C THR A 81 8.80 -6.56 10.98
N VAL A 82 8.45 -6.98 9.77
CA VAL A 82 8.50 -6.11 8.59
C VAL A 82 7.11 -5.67 8.15
N PHE A 83 6.87 -4.37 8.15
CA PHE A 83 5.65 -3.77 7.58
C PHE A 83 5.92 -3.28 6.16
N LYS A 84 5.15 -3.78 5.18
CA LYS A 84 5.33 -3.53 3.74
C LYS A 84 5.02 -2.08 3.33
N ALA A 85 4.24 -1.39 4.16
CA ALA A 85 3.87 0.01 4.01
C ALA A 85 3.53 0.66 5.37
N ALA A 86 3.59 2.00 5.42
CA ALA A 86 3.24 2.76 6.63
C ALA A 86 1.79 2.54 7.08
N CYS A 87 0.85 2.30 6.14
CA CYS A 87 -0.53 2.01 6.49
C CYS A 87 -0.70 0.66 7.23
N GLU A 88 0.14 -0.34 6.92
CA GLU A 88 0.15 -1.64 7.61
C GLU A 88 0.68 -1.49 9.04
N ALA A 89 1.77 -0.74 9.22
CA ALA A 89 2.30 -0.43 10.54
C ALA A 89 1.27 0.30 11.41
N ASN A 90 0.53 1.25 10.83
CA ASN A 90 -0.55 1.96 11.52
C ASN A 90 -1.71 1.03 11.88
N ALA A 91 -2.14 0.18 10.96
CA ALA A 91 -3.18 -0.82 11.21
C ALA A 91 -2.79 -1.76 12.35
N HIS A 92 -1.52 -2.21 12.38
CA HIS A 92 -0.98 -3.03 13.45
C HIS A 92 -0.97 -2.29 14.80
N ALA A 93 -0.45 -1.05 14.83
CA ALA A 93 -0.37 -0.24 16.05
C ALA A 93 -1.75 0.03 16.70
N HIS A 94 -2.81 0.14 15.88
CA HIS A 94 -4.17 0.35 16.34
C HIS A 94 -5.00 -0.92 16.49
N GLY A 95 -4.41 -2.11 16.28
CA GLY A 95 -5.16 -3.37 16.33
C GLY A 95 -6.30 -3.42 15.31
N ALA A 96 -6.14 -2.80 14.15
CA ALA A 96 -7.14 -2.71 13.10
C ALA A 96 -6.83 -3.68 11.95
N TYR A 97 -7.86 -4.31 11.41
CA TYR A 97 -7.81 -5.11 10.19
C TYR A 97 -7.98 -4.23 8.94
N CYS A 98 -7.25 -4.50 7.86
CA CYS A 98 -7.41 -3.76 6.59
C CYS A 98 -7.12 -4.62 5.35
N ALA A 99 -8.03 -4.61 4.38
CA ALA A 99 -7.90 -5.28 3.09
C ALA A 99 -8.21 -4.35 1.89
N MET A 100 -8.10 -3.03 2.06
CA MET A 100 -8.48 -2.04 1.02
C MET A 100 -7.64 -2.09 -0.27
N CYS A 101 -6.39 -2.54 -0.18
CA CYS A 101 -5.41 -2.46 -1.26
C CYS A 101 -4.89 -3.84 -1.68
N SER A 102 -4.03 -3.87 -2.70
CA SER A 102 -3.43 -5.10 -3.21
C SER A 102 -2.30 -5.68 -2.35
N ILE A 103 -1.81 -4.93 -1.35
CA ILE A 103 -0.71 -5.36 -0.45
C ILE A 103 -1.24 -6.19 0.73
N GLY A 104 -2.44 -5.86 1.21
CA GLY A 104 -3.11 -6.57 2.31
C GLY A 104 -3.69 -7.93 1.90
N PRO A 105 -4.38 -8.63 2.81
CA PRO A 105 -4.90 -8.13 4.09
C PRO A 105 -3.79 -7.90 5.15
N CYS A 106 -3.93 -6.82 5.91
CA CYS A 106 -3.05 -6.42 6.99
C CYS A 106 -3.68 -6.82 8.34
N ASN A 107 -2.83 -7.22 9.29
CA ASN A 107 -3.23 -7.58 10.65
C ASN A 107 -4.26 -8.71 10.71
N ILE A 108 -3.96 -9.83 10.04
CA ILE A 108 -4.85 -10.99 9.86
C ILE A 108 -5.33 -11.66 11.16
N ASN A 109 -4.63 -11.41 12.27
CA ASN A 109 -5.01 -11.94 13.59
C ASN A 109 -6.14 -11.13 14.24
N VAL A 110 -6.47 -9.96 13.70
CA VAL A 110 -7.60 -9.14 14.13
C VAL A 110 -8.82 -9.51 13.30
N LYS A 111 -9.95 -9.77 13.98
CA LYS A 111 -11.22 -10.04 13.33
C LYS A 111 -11.66 -8.81 12.51
N PRO A 112 -11.96 -8.96 11.20
CA PRO A 112 -12.48 -7.87 10.39
C PRO A 112 -13.80 -7.32 10.92
N ASN A 113 -14.06 -6.04 10.67
CA ASN A 113 -15.38 -5.44 10.92
C ASN A 113 -16.46 -6.25 10.20
N HIS A 114 -17.55 -6.56 10.90
CA HIS A 114 -18.69 -7.27 10.33
C HIS A 114 -19.36 -6.40 9.28
N VAL A 115 -19.45 -6.90 8.04
CA VAL A 115 -20.12 -6.23 6.93
C VAL A 115 -20.95 -7.27 6.20
N GLU A 116 -22.24 -7.00 6.10
CA GLU A 116 -23.18 -7.84 5.36
C GLU A 116 -23.51 -7.22 4.02
N SER A 117 -23.97 -8.04 3.08
CA SER A 117 -24.47 -7.55 1.80
C SER A 117 -25.63 -6.56 1.96
N SER A 118 -26.45 -6.68 3.00
CA SER A 118 -27.50 -5.72 3.36
C SER A 118 -26.94 -4.32 3.60
N ASN A 119 -25.89 -4.18 4.43
CA ASN A 119 -25.30 -2.87 4.75
C ASN A 119 -24.78 -2.14 3.50
N VAL A 120 -24.19 -2.88 2.56
CA VAL A 120 -23.69 -2.31 1.30
C VAL A 120 -24.85 -1.92 0.37
N LYS A 121 -25.92 -2.72 0.33
CA LYS A 121 -27.14 -2.41 -0.43
C LYS A 121 -27.82 -1.14 0.09
N ASP A 122 -27.97 -1.01 1.40
CA ASP A 122 -28.57 0.17 2.03
C ASP A 122 -27.78 1.45 1.69
N LEU A 123 -26.43 1.37 1.70
CA LEU A 123 -25.57 2.46 1.26
C LEU A 123 -25.76 2.81 -0.22
N LEU A 124 -25.85 1.81 -1.10
CA LEU A 124 -26.06 2.03 -2.53
C LEU A 124 -27.42 2.68 -2.80
N ASP A 125 -28.46 2.21 -2.12
CA ASP A 125 -29.82 2.75 -2.22
C ASP A 125 -29.88 4.19 -1.69
N TYR A 126 -29.23 4.49 -0.56
CA TYR A 126 -29.10 5.85 -0.02
C TYR A 126 -28.38 6.80 -0.99
N LEU A 127 -27.36 6.32 -1.71
CA LEU A 127 -26.64 7.08 -2.72
C LEU A 127 -27.36 7.15 -4.08
N GLY A 128 -28.52 6.49 -4.23
CA GLY A 128 -29.28 6.43 -5.48
C GLY A 128 -28.61 5.62 -6.58
N VAL A 129 -27.72 4.68 -6.23
CA VAL A 129 -26.96 3.86 -7.17
C VAL A 129 -27.72 2.57 -7.47
N LYS A 130 -27.98 2.31 -8.75
CA LYS A 130 -28.65 1.09 -9.19
C LYS A 130 -27.64 -0.05 -9.40
N TYR A 131 -27.94 -1.23 -8.86
CA TYR A 131 -27.09 -2.44 -8.97
C TYR A 131 -27.91 -3.70 -9.30
N TYR A 132 -27.25 -4.71 -9.86
CA TYR A 132 -27.81 -6.05 -10.10
C TYR A 132 -27.59 -6.98 -8.91
N ASN A 133 -26.38 -6.96 -8.34
CA ASN A 133 -26.01 -7.84 -7.23
C ASN A 133 -24.87 -7.24 -6.40
N VAL A 134 -24.81 -7.63 -5.13
CA VAL A 134 -23.75 -7.31 -4.18
C VAL A 134 -23.28 -8.59 -3.50
N LYS A 135 -21.98 -8.88 -3.59
CA LYS A 135 -21.33 -10.00 -2.91
C LYS A 135 -20.28 -9.46 -1.96
N VAL A 136 -20.40 -9.83 -0.68
CA VAL A 136 -19.43 -9.49 0.36
C VAL A 136 -18.70 -10.74 0.79
N THR A 137 -17.37 -10.66 0.87
CA THR A 137 -16.51 -11.65 1.51
C THR A 137 -15.71 -10.97 2.62
N GLU A 138 -14.91 -11.76 3.34
CA GLU A 138 -14.06 -11.25 4.42
C GLU A 138 -13.16 -10.10 3.97
N ASN A 139 -12.56 -10.20 2.77
CA ASN A 139 -11.52 -9.27 2.31
C ASN A 139 -11.98 -8.38 1.14
N LYS A 140 -13.16 -8.66 0.57
CA LYS A 140 -13.56 -8.12 -0.74
C LYS A 140 -15.06 -7.82 -0.81
N ILE A 141 -15.42 -6.79 -1.55
CA ILE A 141 -16.79 -6.46 -1.94
C ILE A 141 -16.85 -6.39 -3.46
N GLU A 142 -17.80 -7.10 -4.07
CA GLU A 142 -18.10 -7.05 -5.49
C GLU A 142 -19.50 -6.48 -5.68
N VAL A 143 -19.60 -5.41 -6.47
CA VAL A 143 -20.89 -4.79 -6.83
C VAL A 143 -21.01 -4.80 -8.35
N ASN A 144 -22.07 -5.41 -8.85
CA ASN A 144 -22.41 -5.35 -10.27
C ASN A 144 -23.38 -4.18 -10.49
N LEU A 145 -22.91 -3.11 -11.13
CA LEU A 145 -23.67 -1.88 -11.27
C LEU A 145 -24.57 -1.92 -12.51
N LYS A 146 -25.75 -1.28 -12.44
CA LYS A 146 -26.60 -1.06 -13.63
C LYS A 146 -26.10 0.12 -14.47
N ASP A 147 -25.45 1.08 -13.83
CA ASP A 147 -24.86 2.26 -14.44
C ASP A 147 -23.44 2.46 -13.91
N LYS A 148 -22.49 2.75 -14.81
CA LYS A 148 -21.07 2.94 -14.47
C LYS A 148 -20.75 4.39 -14.12
N ASP A 149 -21.70 5.30 -14.30
CA ASP A 149 -21.52 6.69 -13.92
C ASP A 149 -21.30 6.77 -12.40
N ARG A 150 -20.15 7.30 -11.96
CA ARG A 150 -19.66 7.41 -10.55
C ARG A 150 -18.91 6.22 -9.93
N SER A 151 -18.33 5.31 -10.71
CA SER A 151 -17.56 4.17 -10.18
C SER A 151 -16.47 4.56 -9.17
N ASP A 152 -15.66 5.58 -9.46
CA ASP A 152 -14.43 5.84 -8.70
C ASP A 152 -14.71 6.39 -7.28
N TYR A 153 -15.72 7.27 -7.16
CA TYR A 153 -16.15 7.79 -5.85
C TYR A 153 -16.78 6.68 -5.01
N LEU A 154 -17.65 5.88 -5.62
CA LEU A 154 -18.33 4.78 -4.94
C LEU A 154 -17.33 3.73 -4.44
N GLU A 155 -16.35 3.37 -5.27
CA GLU A 155 -15.27 2.45 -4.88
C GLU A 155 -14.54 2.96 -3.64
N THR A 156 -14.21 4.26 -3.61
CA THR A 156 -13.51 4.91 -2.50
C THR A 156 -14.34 4.90 -1.22
N VAL A 157 -15.61 5.28 -1.29
CA VAL A 157 -16.52 5.30 -0.13
C VAL A 157 -16.68 3.90 0.46
N ILE A 158 -16.94 2.89 -0.36
CA ILE A 158 -17.11 1.52 0.11
C ILE A 158 -15.81 1.01 0.73
N LYS A 159 -14.65 1.27 0.11
CA LYS A 159 -13.34 0.87 0.66
C LYS A 159 -13.10 1.46 2.05
N LEU A 160 -13.32 2.76 2.22
CA LEU A 160 -13.06 3.45 3.49
C LEU A 160 -14.03 3.02 4.59
N ALA A 161 -15.31 2.81 4.26
CA ALA A 161 -16.30 2.39 5.24
C ALA A 161 -16.11 0.93 5.70
N THR A 162 -15.62 0.06 4.81
CA THR A 162 -15.60 -1.40 5.06
C THR A 162 -14.21 -1.98 5.24
N TYR A 163 -13.17 -1.19 4.96
CA TYR A 163 -11.77 -1.61 4.94
C TYR A 163 -11.49 -2.78 4.00
N ARG A 164 -12.32 -2.99 2.96
CA ARG A 164 -12.20 -4.12 2.02
C ARG A 164 -11.88 -3.67 0.61
N ARG A 165 -11.31 -4.56 -0.18
CA ARG A 165 -11.09 -4.30 -1.61
C ARG A 165 -12.44 -4.30 -2.33
N THR A 166 -12.78 -3.19 -2.95
CA THR A 166 -14.02 -3.07 -3.74
C THR A 166 -13.73 -3.28 -5.21
N ILE A 167 -14.56 -4.08 -5.88
CA ILE A 167 -14.59 -4.21 -7.33
C ILE A 167 -15.99 -3.83 -7.81
N LEU A 168 -16.06 -2.86 -8.71
CA LEU A 168 -17.28 -2.45 -9.38
C LEU A 168 -17.26 -3.01 -10.80
N LEU A 169 -18.26 -3.83 -11.14
CA LEU A 169 -18.40 -4.52 -12.43
C LEU A 169 -19.46 -3.84 -13.30
#